data_AF-A0A954I6P4-F1
#
_entry.id   AF-A0A954I6P4-F1
#
_cell.length_a   1.000
_cell.length_b   1.000
_cell.length_c   1.000
_cell.angle_alpha   90.00
_cell.angle_beta   90.00
_cell.angle_gamma   90.00
#
_symmetry.space_group_name_H-M   'P 1'
#
loop_
_entity.id
_entity.type
_entity.pdbx_description
1 polymer ?
#
loop_
_entity_poly.entity_id
_entity_poly.type
_entity_poly.pdbx_seq_one_letter_code
_entity_poly.pdbx_strand_id
1 'polypeptide(L)'
;MAISGELKRWHKITLTLEGPFARESDNEPNPFTDFAMVVHWVHSDGSQYSTPGYFAADGNAANTSADAGTAWRTHFAPDRTGQWKYRILFRTGHHVALGDAAASQSVPPFDGITGTIIVAETDKTGRDLRAEGRLQYVGRNYLRFAGSGRY
;
A
#
# COMPACT_ATOMS: atom_id res chain seq x y z
N MET A 1 12.24 -7.14 3.97
CA MET A 1 11.48 -6.23 3.07
C MET A 1 11.24 -6.95 1.76
N ALA A 2 9.99 -7.02 1.29
CA ALA A 2 9.62 -7.76 0.09
C ALA A 2 8.57 -7.01 -0.75
N ILE A 3 8.67 -7.13 -2.07
CA ILE A 3 7.66 -6.65 -3.02
C ILE A 3 7.15 -7.87 -3.79
N SER A 4 5.83 -8.05 -3.81
CA SER A 4 5.17 -9.20 -4.45
C SER A 4 3.97 -8.78 -5.29
N GLY A 5 3.58 -9.64 -6.23
CA GLY A 5 2.54 -9.37 -7.21
C GLY A 5 3.11 -9.15 -8.62
N GLU A 6 2.23 -8.96 -9.59
CA GLU A 6 2.63 -8.62 -10.95
C GLU A 6 2.94 -7.11 -11.02
N LEU A 7 4.18 -6.73 -11.33
CA LEU A 7 4.59 -5.34 -11.51
C LEU A 7 4.04 -4.77 -12.82
N LYS A 8 2.72 -4.67 -12.94
CA LYS A 8 2.00 -4.24 -14.13
C LYS A 8 0.94 -3.20 -13.78
N ARG A 9 0.66 -2.31 -14.74
CA ARG A 9 -0.38 -1.29 -14.62
C ARG A 9 -1.72 -1.95 -14.27
N TRP A 10 -2.43 -1.42 -13.27
CA TRP A 10 -3.69 -1.91 -12.70
C TRP A 10 -3.64 -3.18 -11.86
N HIS A 11 -2.46 -3.76 -11.64
CA HIS A 11 -2.32 -4.95 -10.81
C HIS A 11 -1.99 -4.57 -9.37
N LYS A 12 -2.46 -5.38 -8.41
CA LYS A 12 -2.10 -5.19 -7.01
C LYS A 12 -0.63 -5.55 -6.81
N ILE A 13 0.14 -4.58 -6.36
CA ILE A 13 1.50 -4.73 -5.86
C ILE A 13 1.43 -4.65 -4.35
N THR A 14 1.98 -5.65 -3.67
CA THR A 14 2.06 -5.70 -2.21
C THR A 14 3.48 -5.44 -1.78
N LEU A 15 3.68 -4.40 -0.98
CA LEU A 15 4.94 -4.13 -0.29
C LEU A 15 4.79 -4.63 1.15
N THR A 16 5.68 -5.51 1.57
CA THR A 16 5.76 -6.04 2.94
C THR A 16 7.05 -5.55 3.58
N LEU A 17 6.90 -4.73 4.62
CA LEU A 17 7.98 -4.32 5.50
C LEU A 17 8.06 -5.30 6.67
N GLU A 18 9.25 -5.80 6.95
CA GLU A 18 9.55 -6.44 8.25
C GLU A 18 9.78 -5.31 9.25
N GLY A 19 8.70 -4.91 9.91
CA GLY A 19 8.66 -3.79 10.84
C GLY A 19 8.79 -4.23 12.30
N PRO A 20 8.34 -3.38 13.25
CA PRO A 20 8.27 -3.76 14.66
C PRO A 20 7.47 -5.05 14.83
N PHE A 21 7.89 -5.88 15.79
CA PHE A 21 7.05 -6.99 16.24
C PHE A 21 5.82 -6.43 16.95
N ALA A 22 4.66 -7.01 16.67
CA ALA A 22 3.42 -6.73 17.39
C ALA A 22 2.55 -7.98 17.44
N ARG A 23 1.50 -7.93 18.27
CA ARG A 23 0.40 -8.89 18.32
C ARG A 23 -0.93 -8.17 18.19
N GLU A 24 -1.90 -8.80 17.53
CA GLU A 24 -3.23 -8.24 17.32
C GLU A 24 -3.96 -7.85 18.62
N SER A 25 -3.63 -8.51 19.74
CA SER A 25 -4.18 -8.24 21.06
C SER A 25 -3.41 -7.22 21.88
N ASP A 26 -2.31 -6.65 21.36
CA ASP A 26 -1.57 -5.61 22.06
C ASP A 26 -2.43 -4.33 22.13
N ASN A 27 -2.43 -3.67 23.30
CA ASN A 27 -3.16 -2.42 23.52
C ASN A 27 -2.23 -1.22 23.68
N GLU A 28 -0.95 -1.43 24.00
CA GLU A 28 0.03 -0.36 24.28
C GLU A 28 1.45 -0.79 23.84
N PRO A 29 1.90 -0.41 22.63
CA PRO A 29 1.12 0.20 21.55
C PRO A 29 0.20 -0.82 20.85
N ASN A 30 -1.01 -0.40 20.49
CA ASN A 30 -1.90 -1.19 19.64
C ASN A 30 -1.46 -1.13 18.16
N PRO A 31 -1.27 -2.27 17.46
CA PRO A 31 -0.77 -2.29 16.08
C PRO A 31 -1.69 -1.63 15.05
N PHE A 32 -2.97 -1.48 15.36
CA PHE A 32 -3.98 -0.95 14.44
C PHE A 32 -4.26 0.53 14.65
N THR A 33 -4.11 1.04 15.87
CA THR A 33 -4.39 2.45 16.19
C THR A 33 -3.15 3.28 16.47
N ASP A 34 -2.11 2.68 17.07
CA ASP A 34 -0.95 3.41 17.57
C ASP A 34 0.27 3.33 16.66
N PHE A 35 0.10 2.69 15.50
CA PHE A 35 1.07 2.61 14.43
C PHE A 35 0.43 3.05 13.11
N ALA A 36 1.07 4.00 12.44
CA ALA A 36 0.66 4.48 11.12
C ALA A 36 1.80 4.28 10.12
N MET A 37 1.66 3.27 9.26
CA MET A 37 2.51 3.11 8.08
C MET A 37 1.81 3.74 6.88
N VAL A 38 2.48 4.64 6.16
CA VAL A 38 2.03 5.19 4.89
C VAL A 38 3.17 5.06 3.89
N VAL A 39 2.87 4.63 2.67
CA VAL A 39 3.86 4.60 1.60
C VAL A 39 3.51 5.65 0.56
N HIS A 40 4.43 6.58 0.35
CA HIS A 40 4.36 7.55 -0.74
C HIS A 40 4.99 6.96 -1.98
N TRP A 41 4.30 7.07 -3.10
CA TRP A 41 4.69 6.61 -4.42
C TRP A 41 4.80 7.83 -5.33
N VAL A 42 5.91 7.94 -6.06
CA VAL A 42 6.18 9.03 -7.00
C VAL A 42 6.60 8.42 -8.34
N HIS A 43 5.81 8.68 -9.37
CA HIS A 43 6.12 8.28 -10.73
C HIS A 43 7.13 9.25 -11.37
N SER A 44 7.86 8.79 -12.39
CA SER A 44 8.82 9.63 -13.12
C SER A 44 8.20 10.84 -13.84
N ASP A 45 6.89 10.81 -14.12
CA ASP A 45 6.15 11.97 -14.66
C ASP A 45 5.71 12.99 -13.59
N GLY A 46 6.02 12.74 -12.32
CA GLY A 46 5.66 13.60 -11.18
C GLY A 46 4.34 13.24 -10.50
N SER A 47 3.57 12.26 -11.00
CA SER A 47 2.34 11.80 -10.37
C SER A 47 2.62 11.14 -9.01
N GLN A 48 1.76 11.39 -8.03
CA GLN A 48 1.97 10.92 -6.66
C GLN A 48 0.74 10.23 -6.09
N TYR A 49 0.97 9.18 -5.30
CA TYR A 49 -0.06 8.48 -4.55
C TYR A 49 0.46 8.15 -3.15
N SER A 50 -0.45 8.06 -2.18
CA SER A 50 -0.16 7.60 -0.82
C SER A 50 -1.06 6.43 -0.52
N THR A 51 -0.48 5.33 -0.05
CA THR A 51 -1.26 4.14 0.35
C THR A 51 -1.06 3.89 1.84
N PRO A 52 -2.14 3.71 2.62
CA PRO A 52 -2.01 3.30 4.00
C PRO A 52 -1.50 1.85 4.07
N GLY A 53 -0.77 1.57 5.14
CA GLY A 53 -0.33 0.24 5.52
C GLY A 53 -1.14 -0.31 6.68
N TYR A 54 -1.01 -1.62 6.93
CA TYR A 54 -1.65 -2.32 8.05
C TYR A 54 -0.74 -3.41 8.60
N PHE A 55 -0.93 -3.75 9.87
CA PHE A 55 -0.30 -4.90 10.51
C PHE A 55 -0.89 -6.21 9.98
N ALA A 56 -0.03 -7.17 9.64
CA ALA A 56 -0.41 -8.41 8.99
C ALA A 56 0.18 -9.67 9.68
N ALA A 57 0.50 -9.58 10.97
CA ALA A 57 1.10 -10.65 11.76
C ALA A 57 2.37 -11.24 11.10
N ASP A 58 2.33 -12.50 10.68
CA ASP A 58 3.42 -13.19 9.98
C ASP A 58 3.36 -13.04 8.44
N GLY A 59 2.36 -12.32 7.92
CA GLY A 59 2.10 -12.15 6.50
C GLY A 59 1.36 -13.33 5.85
N ASN A 60 1.04 -14.38 6.61
CA ASN A 60 0.32 -15.56 6.15
C ASN A 60 -0.78 -16.01 7.14
N ALA A 61 -1.25 -15.10 7.99
CA ALA A 61 -2.24 -15.36 9.05
C ALA A 61 -3.50 -16.12 8.57
N ALA A 62 -3.93 -15.90 7.33
CA ALA A 62 -5.04 -16.63 6.72
C ALA A 62 -4.83 -18.16 6.65
N ASN A 63 -3.57 -18.63 6.64
CA ASN A 63 -3.19 -20.04 6.57
C ASN A 63 -2.49 -20.55 7.85
N THR A 64 -1.90 -19.66 8.64
CA THR A 64 -1.15 -20.02 9.86
C THR A 64 -1.92 -19.75 11.15
N SER A 65 -3.01 -18.96 11.06
CA SER A 65 -3.73 -18.43 12.22
C SER A 65 -2.84 -17.63 13.18
N ALA A 66 -1.70 -17.12 12.69
CA ALA A 66 -0.81 -16.27 13.49
C ALA A 66 -1.49 -14.94 13.81
N ASP A 67 -1.42 -14.53 15.07
CA ASP A 67 -1.90 -13.25 15.59
C ASP A 67 -0.75 -12.28 15.91
N ALA A 68 0.49 -12.67 15.62
CA ALA A 68 1.67 -11.88 15.93
C ALA A 68 2.76 -12.05 14.87
N GLY A 69 3.65 -11.07 14.78
CA GLY A 69 4.77 -11.10 13.87
C GLY A 69 5.27 -9.71 13.52
N THR A 70 6.01 -9.60 12.42
CA THR A 70 6.68 -8.38 11.98
C THR A 70 6.22 -7.92 10.60
N ALA A 71 5.20 -8.53 10.01
CA ALA A 71 4.76 -8.17 8.67
C ALA A 71 3.83 -6.95 8.69
N TRP A 72 4.25 -5.88 8.03
CA TRP A 72 3.45 -4.67 7.79
C TRP A 72 3.28 -4.50 6.29
N ARG A 73 2.04 -4.37 5.81
CA ARG A 73 1.73 -4.40 4.38
C ARG A 73 1.04 -3.15 3.90
N THR A 74 1.37 -2.74 2.68
CA THR A 74 0.54 -1.83 1.90
C THR A 74 0.27 -2.41 0.52
N HIS A 75 -0.85 -2.01 -0.08
CA HIS A 75 -1.24 -2.42 -1.43
C HIS A 75 -1.31 -1.20 -2.33
N PHE A 76 -0.64 -1.29 -3.48
CA PHE A 76 -0.61 -0.24 -4.49
C PHE A 76 -1.02 -0.81 -5.85
N ALA A 77 -1.89 -0.11 -6.57
CA ALA A 77 -2.30 -0.45 -7.92
C ALA A 77 -1.90 0.68 -8.88
N PRO A 78 -0.72 0.62 -9.51
CA PRO A 78 -0.19 1.71 -10.33
C PRO A 78 -1.06 1.93 -11.56
N ASP A 79 -1.24 3.19 -11.93
CA ASP A 79 -2.00 3.57 -13.11
C ASP A 79 -1.15 4.00 -14.31
N ARG A 80 0.16 3.93 -14.15
CA ARG A 80 1.16 4.29 -15.16
C ARG A 80 2.23 3.23 -15.22
N THR A 81 2.66 2.95 -16.45
CA THR A 81 3.86 2.17 -16.72
C THR A 81 5.10 3.04 -16.52
N GLY A 82 6.24 2.40 -16.27
CA GLY A 82 7.50 3.09 -16.02
C GLY A 82 7.93 3.04 -14.55
N GLN A 83 8.81 3.97 -14.18
CA GLN A 83 9.49 3.94 -12.90
C GLN A 83 8.65 4.62 -11.80
N TRP A 84 8.48 3.91 -10.69
CA TRP A 84 7.91 4.44 -9.46
C TRP A 84 8.94 4.37 -8.34
N LYS A 85 9.23 5.51 -7.72
CA LYS A 85 9.98 5.59 -6.47
C LYS A 85 9.01 5.54 -5.30
N TYR A 86 9.39 4.91 -4.20
CA TYR A 86 8.59 4.95 -2.99
C TYR A 86 9.39 5.37 -1.76
N ARG A 87 8.69 5.90 -0.76
CA ARG A 87 9.21 6.21 0.57
C ARG A 87 8.19 5.77 1.62
N ILE A 88 8.63 4.98 2.59
CA ILE A 88 7.83 4.59 3.75
C ILE A 88 7.91 5.70 4.79
N LEU A 89 6.76 6.13 5.28
CA LEU A 89 6.62 6.89 6.52
C LEU A 89 6.01 5.97 7.57
N PHE A 90 6.71 5.77 8.67
CA PHE A 90 6.24 4.93 9.76
C PHE A 90 6.27 5.73 11.06
N ARG A 91 5.07 5.97 11.60
CA ARG A 91 4.87 6.73 12.84
C ARG A 91 4.24 5.87 13.92
N THR A 92 4.55 6.19 15.17
CA THR A 92 3.90 5.64 16.36
C THR A 92 3.39 6.76 17.25
N GLY A 93 2.31 6.51 17.98
CA GLY A 93 1.72 7.42 18.95
C GLY A 93 0.26 7.08 19.17
N HIS A 94 -0.30 7.48 20.31
CA HIS A 94 -1.68 7.18 20.66
C HIS A 94 -2.64 7.59 19.54
N HIS A 95 -3.37 6.63 18.97
CA HIS A 95 -4.35 6.84 17.88
C HIS A 95 -3.80 7.51 16.61
N VAL A 96 -2.48 7.44 16.36
CA VAL A 96 -1.86 8.07 15.17
C VAL A 96 -2.46 7.58 13.85
N ALA A 97 -2.92 6.32 13.77
CA ALA A 97 -3.55 5.78 12.56
C ALA A 97 -4.91 6.41 12.24
N LEU A 98 -5.54 7.05 13.23
CA LEU A 98 -6.85 7.70 13.12
C LEU A 98 -6.75 9.20 12.76
N GLY A 99 -5.54 9.72 12.58
CA GLY A 99 -5.30 11.13 12.22
C GLY A 99 -4.93 12.04 13.39
N ASP A 100 -4.83 11.52 14.62
CA ASP A 100 -4.35 12.26 15.78
C ASP A 100 -2.80 12.30 15.78
N ALA A 101 -2.24 13.13 14.90
CA ALA A 101 -0.80 13.19 14.65
C ALA A 101 -0.02 14.09 15.64
N ALA A 102 -0.73 14.77 16.56
CA ALA A 102 -0.17 15.86 17.36
C ALA A 102 0.99 15.45 18.28
N ALA A 103 1.15 14.15 18.57
CA ALA A 103 2.25 13.59 19.36
C ALA A 103 2.94 12.37 18.73
N SER A 104 2.90 12.23 17.39
CA SER A 104 3.49 11.06 16.74
C SER A 104 5.02 11.12 16.62
N GLN A 105 5.68 9.99 16.85
CA GLN A 105 7.12 9.81 16.72
C GLN A 105 7.44 8.93 15.50
N SER A 106 8.61 9.12 14.92
CA SER A 106 9.14 8.20 13.89
C SER A 106 9.39 6.83 14.52
N VAL A 107 9.30 5.76 13.73
CA VAL A 107 9.66 4.39 14.15
C VAL A 107 10.94 3.92 13.45
N PRO A 108 12.15 4.32 13.91
CA PRO A 108 13.40 3.79 13.37
C PRO A 108 13.57 2.28 13.63
N PRO A 109 14.27 1.53 12.77
CA PRO A 109 14.86 1.95 11.49
C PRO A 109 13.86 1.88 10.31
N PHE A 110 12.57 1.72 10.59
CA PHE A 110 11.54 1.39 9.61
C PHE A 110 10.97 2.61 8.87
N ASP A 111 11.08 3.79 9.48
CA ASP A 111 10.72 5.07 8.87
C ASP A 111 11.77 5.58 7.87
N GLY A 112 11.31 6.17 6.77
CA GLY A 112 12.17 6.80 5.76
C GLY A 112 12.79 5.84 4.75
N ILE A 113 12.54 4.54 4.81
CA ILE A 113 13.01 3.55 3.83
C ILE A 113 12.51 3.93 2.43
N THR A 114 13.39 3.87 1.44
CA THR A 114 13.06 4.18 0.04
C THR A 114 13.36 3.00 -0.88
N GLY A 115 12.77 3.02 -2.06
CA GLY A 115 13.10 2.07 -3.13
C GLY A 115 12.46 2.46 -4.44
N THR A 116 12.58 1.58 -5.43
CA THR A 116 12.08 1.79 -6.79
C THR A 116 11.51 0.50 -7.35
N ILE A 117 10.43 0.61 -8.10
CA ILE A 117 9.87 -0.47 -8.92
C ILE A 117 9.69 0.01 -10.37
N ILE A 118 9.74 -0.93 -11.31
CA ILE A 118 9.42 -0.70 -12.72
C ILE A 118 8.12 -1.41 -13.04
N VAL A 119 7.12 -0.64 -13.48
CA VAL A 119 5.78 -1.14 -13.80
C VAL A 119 5.65 -1.33 -15.31
N ALA A 120 5.37 -2.54 -15.75
CA ALA A 120 5.10 -2.87 -17.15
C ALA A 120 3.62 -2.66 -17.51
N GLU A 121 3.30 -2.77 -18.80
CA GLU A 121 1.91 -2.75 -19.26
C GLU A 121 1.16 -4.01 -18.80
N THR A 122 -0.16 -3.90 -18.64
CA THR A 122 -1.01 -5.07 -18.34
C THR A 122 -1.06 -6.01 -19.55
N ASP A 123 -1.03 -7.32 -19.30
CA ASP A 123 -1.24 -8.37 -20.29
C ASP A 123 -2.64 -9.00 -20.19
N LYS A 124 -3.48 -8.47 -19.30
CA LYS A 124 -4.85 -8.97 -19.12
C LYS A 124 -5.73 -8.50 -20.26
N THR A 125 -6.67 -9.36 -20.63
CA THR A 125 -7.62 -9.14 -21.73
C THR A 125 -9.00 -9.71 -21.37
N GLY A 126 -10.01 -9.39 -22.17
CA GLY A 126 -11.34 -9.98 -22.03
C GLY A 126 -12.05 -9.58 -20.74
N ARG A 127 -12.56 -10.56 -19.98
CA ARG A 127 -13.37 -10.35 -18.76
C ARG A 127 -12.53 -10.12 -17.49
N ASP A 128 -11.32 -9.58 -17.63
CA ASP A 128 -10.47 -9.16 -16.50
C ASP A 128 -10.40 -7.63 -16.46
N LEU A 129 -10.90 -7.03 -15.38
CA LEU A 129 -10.97 -5.57 -15.23
C LEU A 129 -9.59 -4.90 -15.15
N ARG A 130 -8.52 -5.65 -14.91
CA ARG A 130 -7.15 -5.13 -15.02
C ARG A 130 -6.75 -4.80 -16.45
N ALA A 131 -7.49 -5.26 -17.46
CA ALA A 131 -7.35 -4.81 -18.84
C ALA A 131 -7.93 -3.39 -19.05
N GLU A 132 -8.89 -3.01 -18.21
CA GLU A 132 -9.71 -1.82 -18.38
C GLU A 132 -9.25 -0.67 -17.47
N GLY A 133 -8.69 -1.00 -16.30
CA GLY A 133 -8.22 -0.04 -15.29
C GLY A 133 -9.26 0.26 -14.20
N ARG A 134 -9.00 1.23 -13.34
CA ARG A 134 -9.97 1.63 -12.31
C ARG A 134 -11.13 2.42 -12.92
N LEU A 135 -12.32 2.31 -12.33
CA LEU A 135 -13.44 3.19 -12.67
C LEU A 135 -13.20 4.61 -12.12
N GLN A 136 -13.56 5.62 -12.90
CA GLN A 136 -13.41 7.02 -12.56
C GLN A 136 -14.69 7.79 -12.89
N TYR A 137 -15.03 8.74 -12.02
CA TYR A 137 -16.10 9.67 -12.29
C TYR A 137 -15.62 10.72 -13.30
N VAL A 138 -16.37 10.89 -14.39
CA VAL A 138 -16.01 11.78 -15.51
C VAL A 138 -17.06 12.88 -15.74
N GLY A 139 -17.80 13.26 -14.70
CA GLY A 139 -18.85 14.29 -14.78
C GLY A 139 -20.10 13.85 -15.53
N ARG A 140 -20.39 12.54 -15.57
CA ARG A 140 -21.55 11.93 -16.26
C ARG A 140 -22.21 10.88 -15.37
N ASN A 141 -23.40 10.43 -15.78
CA ASN A 141 -24.20 9.44 -15.03
C ASN A 141 -23.46 8.12 -14.76
N TYR A 142 -22.58 7.69 -15.68
CA TYR A 142 -21.84 6.43 -15.57
C TYR A 142 -20.35 6.69 -15.34
N LEU A 143 -19.74 5.82 -14.53
CA LEU A 143 -18.29 5.78 -14.35
C LEU A 143 -17.62 5.27 -15.62
N ARG A 144 -16.36 5.68 -15.82
CA ARG A 144 -15.57 5.29 -16.99
C ARG A 144 -14.29 4.61 -16.55
N PHE A 145 -13.92 3.53 -17.21
CA PHE A 145 -12.64 2.85 -17.05
C PHE A 145 -11.49 3.76 -17.46
N ALA A 146 -10.51 3.93 -16.57
CA ALA A 146 -9.38 4.83 -16.76
C ALA A 146 -8.40 4.39 -17.86
N GLY A 147 -8.26 3.08 -18.09
CA GLY A 147 -7.36 2.52 -19.09
C GLY A 147 -7.99 2.48 -20.47
N SER A 148 -9.17 1.89 -20.61
CA SER A 148 -9.83 1.68 -21.91
C SER A 148 -10.80 2.80 -22.32
N GLY A 149 -11.30 3.57 -21.36
CA GLY A 149 -12.34 4.56 -21.59
C GLY A 149 -13.75 3.98 -21.81
N ARG A 150 -13.98 2.69 -21.55
CA ARG A 150 -15.31 2.07 -21.56
C ARG A 150 -16.14 2.52 -20.34
N TYR A 151 -17.47 2.40 -20.43
CA TYR A 151 -18.41 2.66 -19.35
C TYR A 151 -18.99 1.36 -18.81
#